data_AF-G2RHU8-F1
#
_entry.id   AF-G2RHU8-F1
#
_cell.length_a   1.000
_cell.length_b   1.000
_cell.length_c   1.000
_cell.angle_alpha   90.00
_cell.angle_beta   90.00
_cell.angle_gamma   90.00
#
_symmetry.space_group_name_H-M   'P 1'
#
loop_
_entity.id
_entity.type
_entity.pdbx_description
1 polymer ?
#
loop_
_entity_poly.entity_id
_entity_poly.type
_entity_poly.pdbx_seq_one_letter_code
_entity_poly.pdbx_strand_id
1 'polypeptide(L)'
;MSNLEIIHAYRKLLRAALRAVQFSQPSRSTVTAALREGFRDTRAAGGAGFDAERVRRTVWFLNAAAQRRGLEHRILKNLCRVRWERAREASKTPWRVTVREEQLRKEGKRKARDPDVISGTQYQHYDLTIAMLNDTMGLCLR
;
A
#
# COMPACT_ATOMS: atom_id res chain seq x y z
N MET A 1 -19.86 -14.22 -1.35
CA MET A 1 -19.39 -13.17 -0.42
C MET A 1 -20.35 -12.01 -0.47
N SER A 2 -20.85 -11.52 0.66
CA SER A 2 -21.77 -10.38 0.66
C SER A 2 -20.98 -9.06 0.57
N ASN A 3 -21.44 -8.11 -0.25
CA ASN A 3 -20.82 -6.78 -0.34
C ASN A 3 -20.71 -6.07 1.04
N LEU A 4 -21.59 -6.42 1.97
CA LEU A 4 -21.61 -5.89 3.34
C LEU A 4 -20.39 -6.31 4.16
N GLU A 5 -19.92 -7.55 4.03
CA GLU A 5 -18.73 -8.05 4.74
C GLU A 5 -17.48 -7.28 4.34
N ILE A 6 -17.32 -7.01 3.04
CA ILE A 6 -16.19 -6.24 2.50
C ILE A 6 -16.22 -4.80 3.03
N ILE A 7 -17.39 -4.17 3.06
CA ILE A 7 -17.56 -2.81 3.60
C ILE A 7 -17.23 -2.77 5.10
N HIS A 8 -17.69 -3.76 5.87
CA HIS A 8 -17.39 -3.87 7.30
C HIS A 8 -15.92 -4.10 7.57
N ALA A 9 -15.26 -4.97 6.79
CA ALA A 9 -13.82 -5.19 6.84
C ALA A 9 -13.04 -3.91 6.58
N TYR A 10 -13.36 -3.19 5.49
CA TYR A 10 -12.75 -1.90 5.17
C TYR A 10 -12.89 -0.90 6.31
N ARG A 11 -14.10 -0.73 6.87
CA ARG A 11 -14.35 0.20 7.97
C ARG A 11 -13.57 -0.16 9.24
N LYS A 12 -13.47 -1.45 9.59
CA LYS A 12 -12.71 -1.92 10.75
C LYS A 12 -11.21 -1.65 10.57
N LEU A 13 -10.64 -2.01 9.42
CA LEU A 13 -9.24 -1.74 9.10
C LEU A 13 -8.93 -0.26 9.09
N LEU A 14 -9.76 0.55 8.44
CA LEU A 14 -9.56 1.99 8.36
C LEU A 14 -9.50 2.63 9.76
N ARG A 15 -10.45 2.30 10.64
CA ARG A 15 -10.47 2.83 12.02
C ARG A 15 -9.25 2.38 12.82
N ALA A 16 -8.87 1.10 12.73
CA ALA A 16 -7.70 0.57 13.42
C ALA A 16 -6.41 1.23 12.92
N ALA A 17 -6.25 1.37 11.61
CA ALA A 17 -5.04 1.92 11.01
C ALA A 17 -4.87 3.42 11.33
N LEU A 18 -5.96 4.19 11.32
CA LEU A 18 -5.94 5.60 11.71
C LEU A 18 -5.51 5.79 13.18
N ARG A 19 -6.00 4.93 14.08
CA ARG A 19 -5.60 4.92 15.49
C ARG A 19 -4.14 4.51 15.66
N ALA A 20 -3.68 3.49 14.93
CA ALA A 20 -2.30 3.01 14.97
C ALA A 20 -1.28 4.09 14.58
N VAL A 21 -1.67 4.95 13.64
CA VAL A 21 -0.88 6.09 13.17
C VAL A 21 -1.09 7.36 14.00
N GLN A 22 -1.98 7.32 14.99
CA GLN A 22 -2.35 8.47 15.83
C GLN A 22 -2.83 9.68 15.00
N PHE A 23 -3.45 9.42 13.84
CA PHE A 23 -3.92 10.46 12.91
C PHE A 23 -2.83 11.44 12.41
N SER A 24 -1.55 11.12 12.59
CA SER A 24 -0.42 11.97 12.18
C SER A 24 -0.31 12.12 10.66
N GLN A 25 0.08 13.30 10.18
CA GLN A 25 0.46 13.51 8.77
C GLN A 25 1.98 13.28 8.61
N PRO A 26 2.48 12.69 7.50
CA PRO A 26 1.77 12.23 6.30
C PRO A 26 1.22 10.79 6.39
N SER A 27 1.42 10.12 7.51
CA SER A 27 1.07 8.70 7.69
C SER A 27 -0.44 8.42 7.55
N ARG A 28 -1.30 9.36 7.97
CA ARG A 28 -2.77 9.26 7.83
C ARG A 28 -3.20 9.17 6.36
N SER A 29 -2.68 10.07 5.52
CA SER A 29 -3.07 10.13 4.10
C SER A 29 -2.53 8.92 3.34
N THR A 30 -1.30 8.52 3.63
CA THR A 30 -0.63 7.36 3.00
C THR A 30 -1.35 6.04 3.32
N VAL A 31 -1.68 5.78 4.58
CA VAL A 31 -2.44 4.56 4.97
C VAL A 31 -3.85 4.55 4.40
N THR A 32 -4.52 5.71 4.37
CA THR A 32 -5.85 5.80 3.78
C THR A 32 -5.81 5.53 2.27
N ALA A 33 -4.82 6.07 1.57
CA ALA A 33 -4.60 5.79 0.14
C ALA A 33 -4.30 4.31 -0.10
N ALA A 34 -3.42 3.72 0.73
CA ALA A 34 -3.06 2.31 0.68
C ALA A 34 -4.28 1.38 0.81
N LEU A 35 -5.12 1.61 1.82
CA LEU A 35 -6.33 0.83 2.03
C LEU A 35 -7.31 1.01 0.87
N ARG A 36 -7.49 2.23 0.36
CA ARG A 36 -8.38 2.47 -0.78
C ARG A 36 -7.92 1.75 -2.04
N GLU A 37 -6.63 1.77 -2.31
CA GLU A 37 -6.03 1.06 -3.45
C GLU A 37 -6.24 -0.46 -3.32
N GLY A 38 -5.87 -1.04 -2.17
CA GLY A 38 -6.06 -2.48 -1.94
C GLY A 38 -7.52 -2.94 -2.04
N PHE A 39 -8.48 -2.16 -1.54
CA PHE A 39 -9.90 -2.49 -1.65
C PHE A 39 -10.51 -2.19 -3.03
N ARG A 40 -9.90 -1.33 -3.85
CA ARG A 40 -10.29 -1.15 -5.24
C ARG A 40 -9.89 -2.36 -6.08
N ASP A 41 -8.67 -2.88 -5.88
CA ASP A 41 -8.18 -4.06 -6.58
C ASP A 41 -9.04 -5.29 -6.28
N THR A 42 -9.34 -5.54 -4.99
CA THR A 42 -10.17 -6.70 -4.59
C THR A 42 -11.59 -6.61 -5.12
N ARG A 43 -12.15 -5.41 -5.20
CA ARG A 43 -13.46 -5.18 -5.81
C ARG A 43 -13.43 -5.38 -7.33
N ALA A 44 -12.37 -4.93 -8.00
CA ALA A 44 -12.16 -5.14 -9.43
C ALA A 44 -12.00 -6.64 -9.77
N ALA A 45 -11.37 -7.41 -8.88
CA ALA A 45 -11.23 -8.87 -8.99
C ALA A 45 -12.50 -9.66 -8.57
N GLY A 46 -13.66 -9.01 -8.44
CA GLY A 46 -14.91 -9.69 -8.08
C GLY A 46 -14.93 -10.31 -6.67
N GLY A 47 -14.07 -9.85 -5.76
CA GLY A 47 -13.91 -10.39 -4.42
C GLY A 47 -13.00 -11.62 -4.33
N ALA A 48 -12.40 -12.07 -5.44
CA ALA A 48 -11.36 -13.08 -5.42
C ALA A 48 -10.13 -12.53 -4.68
N GLY A 49 -9.78 -13.13 -3.54
CA GLY A 49 -8.67 -12.71 -2.68
C GLY A 49 -9.07 -11.99 -1.38
N PHE A 50 -10.37 -11.85 -1.08
CA PHE A 50 -10.81 -11.40 0.24
C PHE A 50 -10.72 -12.55 1.27
N ASP A 51 -9.82 -12.41 2.24
CA ASP A 51 -9.67 -13.33 3.38
C ASP A 51 -10.04 -12.60 4.68
N ALA A 52 -11.18 -12.98 5.26
CA ALA A 52 -11.71 -12.38 6.47
C ALA A 52 -10.79 -12.61 7.69
N GLU A 53 -10.09 -13.74 7.74
CA GLU A 53 -9.21 -14.08 8.85
C GLU A 53 -7.91 -13.27 8.79
N ARG A 54 -7.33 -13.10 7.59
CA ARG A 54 -6.19 -12.18 7.42
C ARG A 54 -6.55 -10.73 7.77
N VAL A 55 -7.76 -10.29 7.44
CA VAL A 55 -8.26 -8.97 7.86
C VAL A 55 -8.33 -8.88 9.38
N ARG A 56 -8.86 -9.90 10.05
CA ARG A 56 -8.95 -9.93 11.52
C ARG A 56 -7.57 -9.84 12.18
N ARG A 57 -6.60 -10.63 11.72
CA ARG A 57 -5.20 -10.58 12.20
C ARG A 57 -4.55 -9.23 11.96
N THR A 58 -4.81 -8.63 10.82
CA THR A 58 -4.32 -7.27 10.49
C THR A 58 -4.92 -6.22 11.43
N VAL A 59 -6.21 -6.32 11.77
CA VAL A 59 -6.82 -5.44 12.78
C VAL A 59 -6.15 -5.61 14.16
N TRP A 60 -5.83 -6.84 14.56
CA TRP A 60 -5.09 -7.09 15.81
C TRP A 60 -3.70 -6.48 15.79
N PHE A 61 -2.95 -6.68 14.71
CA PHE A 61 -1.64 -6.06 14.51
C PHE A 61 -1.70 -4.53 14.62
N LEU A 62 -2.68 -3.89 13.96
CA LEU A 62 -2.85 -2.44 14.01
C LEU A 62 -3.25 -1.93 15.41
N ASN A 63 -4.11 -2.67 16.11
CA ASN A 63 -4.46 -2.33 17.49
C ASN A 63 -3.25 -2.44 18.42
N ALA A 64 -2.40 -3.46 18.26
CA ALA A 64 -1.15 -3.60 19.01
C ALA A 64 -0.20 -2.43 18.73
N ALA A 65 -0.06 -2.04 17.45
CA ALA A 65 0.72 -0.88 17.03
C ALA A 65 0.20 0.46 17.59
N ALA A 66 -1.10 0.55 17.90
CA ALA A 66 -1.71 1.72 18.52
C ALA A 66 -1.46 1.78 20.03
N GLN A 67 -1.49 0.63 20.71
CA GLN A 67 -1.40 0.55 22.16
C GLN A 67 0.02 0.73 22.69
N ARG A 68 1.02 0.19 21.99
CA ARG A 68 2.41 0.19 22.44
C ARG A 68 3.35 0.60 21.32
N ARG A 69 4.47 1.25 21.69
CA ARG A 69 5.54 1.59 20.75
C ARG A 69 6.46 0.39 20.48
N GLY A 70 5.85 -0.73 20.08
CA GLY A 70 6.48 -2.02 19.85
C GLY A 70 7.13 -2.18 18.47
N LEU A 71 7.31 -3.43 18.05
CA LEU A 71 7.78 -3.76 16.70
C LEU A 71 6.71 -3.44 15.65
N GLU A 72 5.45 -3.70 15.96
CA GLU A 72 4.29 -3.45 15.11
C GLU A 72 4.18 -1.97 14.74
N HIS A 73 4.36 -1.09 15.74
CA HIS A 73 4.40 0.35 15.53
C HIS A 73 5.58 0.76 14.64
N ARG A 74 6.77 0.20 14.86
CA ARG A 74 7.97 0.50 14.06
C ARG A 74 7.82 0.03 12.62
N ILE A 75 7.28 -1.17 12.41
CA ILE A 75 6.98 -1.72 11.09
C ILE A 75 5.99 -0.79 10.38
N LEU A 76 4.84 -0.49 11.00
CA LEU A 76 3.83 0.38 10.39
C LEU A 76 4.37 1.77 10.05
N LYS A 77 5.18 2.36 10.93
CA LYS A 77 5.83 3.65 10.68
C LYS A 77 6.75 3.60 9.46
N ASN A 78 7.56 2.55 9.34
CA ASN A 78 8.45 2.37 8.20
C ASN A 78 7.68 2.14 6.90
N LEU A 79 6.61 1.34 6.93
CA LEU A 79 5.72 1.14 5.78
C LEU A 79 5.14 2.47 5.29
N CYS A 80 4.62 3.30 6.21
CA CYS A 80 4.08 4.62 5.87
C CYS A 80 5.16 5.51 5.25
N ARG A 81 6.38 5.50 5.82
CA ARG A 81 7.50 6.31 5.35
C ARG A 81 7.92 5.91 3.93
N VAL A 82 8.16 4.62 3.68
CA VAL A 82 8.58 4.14 2.36
C VAL A 82 7.52 4.43 1.31
N ARG A 83 6.24 4.20 1.62
CA ARG A 83 5.15 4.49 0.69
C ARG A 83 5.04 5.99 0.38
N TRP A 84 5.20 6.83 1.39
CA TRP A 84 5.21 8.28 1.20
C TRP A 84 6.37 8.72 0.31
N GLU A 85 7.57 8.20 0.53
CA GLU A 85 8.74 8.52 -0.29
C GLU A 85 8.55 8.09 -1.75
N ARG A 86 8.04 6.88 -2.00
CA ARG A 86 7.70 6.43 -3.37
C ARG A 86 6.71 7.37 -4.06
N ALA A 87 5.65 7.75 -3.36
CA ALA A 87 4.66 8.68 -3.92
C ALA A 87 5.27 10.08 -4.18
N ARG A 88 6.17 10.52 -3.29
CA ARG A 88 6.89 11.79 -3.43
C ARG A 88 7.85 11.77 -4.61
N GLU A 89 8.58 10.68 -4.82
CA GLU A 89 9.45 10.46 -5.98
C GLU A 89 8.67 10.44 -7.28
N ALA A 90 7.56 9.71 -7.34
CA ALA A 90 6.67 9.69 -8.51
C ALA A 90 6.10 11.09 -8.82
N SER A 91 5.85 11.91 -7.79
CA SER A 91 5.36 13.28 -7.96
C SER A 91 6.44 14.27 -8.42
N LYS A 92 7.73 13.93 -8.33
CA LYS A 92 8.82 14.79 -8.85
C LYS A 92 8.79 14.85 -10.38
N THR A 93 8.22 13.83 -11.04
CA THR A 93 8.08 13.84 -12.49
C THR A 93 7.04 14.89 -12.90
N PRO A 94 7.41 15.90 -13.70
CA PRO A 94 6.47 16.94 -14.10
C PRO A 94 5.33 16.32 -14.91
N TRP A 95 4.08 16.74 -14.66
CA TRP A 95 2.91 16.25 -15.39
C TRP A 95 3.03 16.42 -16.92
N ARG A 96 3.76 17.46 -17.37
CA ARG A 96 4.03 17.69 -18.79
C ARG A 96 4.87 16.57 -19.41
N VAL A 97 5.80 16.01 -18.64
CA VAL A 97 6.66 14.90 -19.08
C VAL A 97 5.85 13.62 -19.18
N THR A 98 5.01 13.31 -18.18
CA THR A 98 4.16 12.11 -18.22
C THR A 98 3.14 12.14 -19.35
N VAL A 99 2.49 13.28 -19.61
CA VAL A 99 1.56 13.44 -20.74
C VAL A 99 2.27 13.27 -22.08
N ARG A 100 3.46 13.87 -22.22
CA ARG A 100 4.27 13.73 -23.43
C ARG A 100 4.71 12.28 -23.66
N GLU A 101 5.13 11.58 -22.62
CA GLU A 101 5.46 10.15 -22.70
C GLU A 101 4.25 9.30 -23.08
N GLU A 102 3.06 9.60 -22.57
CA GLU A 102 1.83 8.88 -22.90
C GLU A 102 1.42 9.11 -24.37
N GLN A 103 1.56 10.34 -24.88
CA GLN A 103 1.37 10.67 -26.29
C GLN A 103 2.36 9.89 -27.18
N LEU A 104 3.65 9.91 -26.84
CA LEU A 104 4.68 9.15 -27.56
C LEU A 104 4.42 7.64 -27.51
N ARG A 105 3.85 7.12 -26.41
CA ARG A 105 3.44 5.71 -26.30
C ARG A 105 2.28 5.40 -27.24
N LYS A 106 1.26 6.27 -27.33
CA LYS A 106 0.13 6.11 -28.26
C LYS A 106 0.56 6.21 -29.73
N GLU A 107 1.56 7.04 -30.02
CA GLU A 107 2.15 7.18 -31.36
C GLU A 107 3.17 6.08 -31.72
N GLY A 108 3.48 5.14 -30.81
CA GLY A 108 4.47 4.08 -31.03
C GLY A 108 5.92 4.57 -31.12
N LYS A 109 6.20 5.85 -30.84
CA LYS A 109 7.53 6.49 -30.93
C LYS A 109 8.30 6.48 -29.61
N ARG A 110 7.88 5.68 -28.64
CA ARG A 110 8.53 5.63 -27.33
C ARG A 110 9.91 5.00 -27.49
N LYS A 111 10.97 5.83 -27.44
CA LYS A 111 12.35 5.33 -27.35
C LYS A 111 12.50 4.51 -26.08
N ALA A 112 13.01 3.29 -26.19
CA ALA A 112 13.40 2.50 -25.03
C ALA A 112 14.49 3.29 -24.31
N ARG A 113 14.18 3.77 -23.11
CA ARG A 113 15.17 4.37 -22.23
C ARG A 113 16.07 3.23 -21.76
N ASP A 114 17.40 3.43 -21.77
CA ASP A 114 18.32 2.42 -21.24
C ASP A 114 17.86 2.01 -19.84
N PRO A 115 17.71 0.70 -19.57
CA PRO A 115 17.20 0.24 -18.30
C PRO A 115 18.23 0.55 -17.22
N ASP A 116 17.96 1.56 -16.42
CA ASP A 116 18.71 1.79 -15.18
C ASP A 116 18.37 0.64 -14.23
N VAL A 117 19.30 -0.33 -14.16
CA VAL A 117 19.20 -1.56 -13.36
C VAL A 117 18.86 -1.26 -11.91
N ILE A 118 19.32 -0.11 -11.40
CA ILE A 118 19.08 0.32 -10.03
C ILE A 118 17.62 0.74 -9.89
N SER A 119 17.12 1.63 -10.74
CA SER A 119 15.77 2.22 -10.64
C SER A 119 14.62 1.19 -10.57
N GLY A 120 14.77 0.04 -11.25
CA GLY A 120 13.76 -1.03 -11.23
C GLY A 120 13.87 -2.02 -10.07
N THR A 121 15.01 -2.08 -9.39
CA THR A 121 15.30 -3.10 -8.36
C THR A 121 15.31 -2.55 -6.92
N GLN A 122 15.27 -1.23 -6.74
CA GLN A 122 15.45 -0.53 -5.45
C GLN A 122 14.57 -1.08 -4.31
N TYR A 123 13.35 -1.49 -4.64
CA TYR A 123 12.35 -1.91 -3.68
C TYR A 123 12.10 -3.41 -3.64
N GLN A 124 12.75 -4.21 -4.49
CA GLN A 124 12.46 -5.64 -4.64
C GLN A 124 12.63 -6.40 -3.32
N HIS A 125 13.76 -6.22 -2.63
CA HIS A 125 13.99 -6.87 -1.33
C HIS A 125 12.97 -6.44 -0.27
N TYR A 126 12.60 -5.16 -0.26
CA TYR A 126 11.59 -4.66 0.66
C TYR A 126 10.20 -5.25 0.35
N ASP A 127 9.82 -5.33 -0.91
CA ASP A 127 8.51 -5.88 -1.31
C ASP A 127 8.45 -7.41 -1.03
N LEU A 128 9.56 -8.13 -1.26
CA LEU A 128 9.70 -9.55 -0.89
C LEU A 128 9.60 -9.77 0.61
N THR A 129 10.27 -8.94 1.43
CA THR A 129 10.19 -9.07 2.89
C THR A 129 8.80 -8.80 3.44
N ILE A 130 8.05 -7.86 2.86
CA ILE A 130 6.65 -7.65 3.21
C ILE A 130 5.78 -8.84 2.80
N ALA A 131 6.01 -9.40 1.61
CA ALA A 131 5.29 -10.59 1.17
C ALA A 131 5.51 -11.76 2.14
N MET A 132 6.78 -12.03 2.51
CA MET A 132 7.12 -13.05 3.51
C MET A 132 6.50 -12.76 4.88
N LEU A 133 6.47 -11.51 5.33
CA LEU A 133 5.82 -11.12 6.58
C LEU A 133 4.30 -11.37 6.54
N ASN A 134 3.67 -11.06 5.41
CA ASN A 134 2.24 -11.29 5.22
C ASN A 134 1.89 -12.78 5.22
N ASP A 135 2.74 -13.61 4.62
CA ASP A 135 2.49 -15.05 4.54
C ASP A 135 2.75 -15.74 5.88
N THR A 136 3.82 -15.37 6.57
CA THR A 136 4.16 -15.95 7.89
C THR A 136 3.15 -15.58 8.97
N MET A 137 2.68 -14.33 9.01
CA MET A 137 1.74 -13.87 10.05
C MET A 137 0.27 -13.85 9.58
N GLY A 138 0.00 -14.16 8.31
CA GLY A 138 -1.33 -14.06 7.72
C GLY A 138 -1.87 -12.63 7.75
N LEU A 139 -1.07 -11.65 7.35
CA LEU A 139 -1.47 -10.24 7.29
C LEU A 139 -1.85 -9.79 5.87
N CYS A 140 -2.46 -8.60 5.80
CA CYS A 140 -2.80 -7.89 4.56
C CYS A 140 -2.08 -6.53 4.48
N LEU A 141 -0.77 -6.48 4.76
CA LEU A 141 0.01 -5.25 4.61
C LEU A 141 0.43 -5.06 3.15
N ARG A 142 0.37 -3.84 2.63
CA ARG A 142 0.78 -3.48 1.27
C ARG A 142 1.49 -2.13 1.26
#